data_AF-A0A1F7TMP6-F1
#
_entry.id   AF-A0A1F7TMP6-F1
#
_cell.length_a   1.000
_cell.length_b   1.000
_cell.length_c   1.000
_cell.angle_alpha   90.00
_cell.angle_beta   90.00
_cell.angle_gamma   90.00
#
_symmetry.space_group_name_H-M   'P 1'
#
loop_
_entity.id
_entity.type
_entity.pdbx_description
1 polymer ?
#
loop_
_entity_poly.entity_id
_entity_poly.type
_entity_poly.pdbx_seq_one_letter_code
_entity_poly.pdbx_strand_id
1 'polypeptide(L)'
;MWTKRSNLPLACLAFALTAVFAFALPVRAATDGTCICREDDACVPELNPDGTFITFEFPSTATAEEIAQGVLRTCTYVCRNHDGVYGGVHDSNVSRLSSTVKLGCENDTDFLQGYVGTLKSLGLGSGELSTPLEKKEVLTFVKPTLSFDIPGLKFAEVLQQGDFLEVNFLADYITAVYRMLLGVSLTVAIVMIMVGGVQYVIGAGTGEVKAAKERIKNAVIGFVLMLSVYVILFTVNPQLTLLPSLRIEMMEPVEFVSEDDVVSGTVAVDFKKPSGGNIRGRGASQVPSGLTASIEAVAKKLDTQGYGISIASSFRSVEKQVALIKQNCQNPPGSSTCNPKPGRPQTCILKGMDPANCPHTTGHALDIWATKETSDGIPVQCVSQETCLKKGNMPACFNDPCQKALIDAMKAEGFKAEGFCVLASEAWHFEKPKMSSNCN
;
A
#
# COMPACT_ATOMS: atom_id res chain seq x y z
N MET A 1 -73.63 19.86 10.64
CA MET A 1 -73.28 18.74 9.74
C MET A 1 -72.51 19.36 8.59
N TRP A 2 -71.20 19.18 8.48
CA TRP A 2 -70.35 19.43 7.30
C TRP A 2 -68.97 18.87 7.68
N THR A 3 -68.85 17.56 7.47
CA THR A 3 -67.66 16.76 7.75
C THR A 3 -66.96 16.42 6.44
N LYS A 4 -65.62 16.34 6.51
CA LYS A 4 -64.73 15.62 5.59
C LYS A 4 -64.58 16.18 4.17
N ARG A 5 -63.47 16.90 3.93
CA ARG A 5 -62.49 16.68 2.84
C ARG A 5 -61.54 17.88 2.74
N SER A 6 -60.44 17.87 3.49
CA SER A 6 -59.29 18.76 3.22
C SER A 6 -57.97 18.32 3.86
N ASN A 7 -57.98 17.37 4.81
CA ASN A 7 -56.76 16.98 5.53
C ASN A 7 -56.02 15.77 4.95
N LEU A 8 -56.42 15.23 3.79
CA LEU A 8 -55.74 14.06 3.22
C LEU A 8 -54.27 14.32 2.83
N PRO A 9 -53.86 15.48 2.25
CA PRO A 9 -52.45 15.71 1.95
C PRO A 9 -51.61 16.03 3.19
N LEU A 10 -52.17 16.70 4.21
CA LEU A 10 -51.45 16.96 5.47
C LEU A 10 -51.35 15.72 6.37
N ALA A 11 -52.36 14.86 6.37
CA ALA A 11 -52.31 13.60 7.10
C ALA A 11 -51.35 12.61 6.42
N CYS A 12 -51.29 12.56 5.09
CA CYS A 12 -50.28 11.78 4.38
C CYS A 12 -48.86 12.34 4.55
N LEU A 13 -48.67 13.66 4.61
CA LEU A 13 -47.36 14.25 4.96
C LEU A 13 -46.98 13.98 6.42
N ALA A 14 -47.93 14.04 7.36
CA ALA A 14 -47.69 13.74 8.76
C ALA A 14 -47.39 12.25 8.98
N PHE A 15 -48.07 11.35 8.25
CA PHE A 15 -47.79 9.90 8.28
C PHE A 15 -46.45 9.57 7.60
N ALA A 16 -46.08 10.30 6.54
CA ALA A 16 -44.75 10.18 5.93
C ALA A 16 -43.66 10.75 6.85
N LEU A 17 -43.91 11.84 7.57
CA LEU A 17 -42.96 12.40 8.55
C LEU A 17 -42.84 11.54 9.81
N THR A 18 -43.91 10.94 10.32
CA THR A 18 -43.82 9.99 11.45
C THR A 18 -43.22 8.65 11.02
N ALA A 19 -43.44 8.19 9.78
CA ALA A 19 -42.70 7.07 9.22
C ALA A 19 -41.21 7.41 9.05
N VAL A 20 -40.87 8.60 8.55
CA VAL A 20 -39.47 9.06 8.44
C VAL A 20 -38.81 9.20 9.82
N PHE A 21 -39.52 9.67 10.86
CA PHE A 21 -38.98 9.75 12.22
C PHE A 21 -38.93 8.39 12.95
N ALA A 22 -39.87 7.47 12.70
CA ALA A 22 -39.85 6.11 13.25
C ALA A 22 -38.82 5.21 12.57
N PHE A 23 -38.44 5.50 11.33
CA PHE A 23 -37.33 4.83 10.63
C PHE A 23 -35.98 5.55 10.76
N ALA A 24 -35.94 6.79 11.28
CA ALA A 24 -34.69 7.55 11.43
C ALA A 24 -33.85 7.15 12.66
N LEU A 25 -34.39 6.46 13.67
CA LEU A 25 -33.61 5.85 14.77
C LEU A 25 -34.36 4.62 15.32
N PRO A 26 -33.83 3.38 15.29
CA PRO A 26 -32.46 2.98 14.98
C PRO A 26 -32.39 2.19 13.67
N VAL A 27 -31.83 2.79 12.62
CA VAL A 27 -30.93 1.99 11.79
C VAL A 27 -29.70 1.76 12.65
N ARG A 28 -29.80 0.73 13.49
CA ARG A 28 -28.62 0.04 14.00
C ARG A 28 -28.01 -0.58 12.75
N ALA A 29 -27.19 0.22 12.05
CA ALA A 29 -26.13 -0.37 11.27
C ALA A 29 -25.44 -1.31 12.26
N ALA A 30 -25.51 -2.60 11.98
CA ALA A 30 -24.67 -3.58 12.61
C ALA A 30 -23.24 -3.26 12.17
N THR A 31 -22.68 -2.20 12.76
CA THR A 31 -21.25 -1.97 12.82
C THR A 31 -20.86 -2.42 14.21
N ASP A 32 -19.89 -3.33 14.21
CA ASP A 32 -18.98 -3.60 15.30
C ASP A 32 -19.49 -4.60 16.36
N GLY A 33 -19.04 -5.85 16.18
CA GLY A 33 -18.83 -6.76 17.30
C GLY A 33 -17.75 -6.19 18.21
N THR A 34 -18.16 -5.35 19.14
CA THR A 34 -17.39 -4.91 20.31
C THR A 34 -18.11 -5.38 21.56
N CYS A 35 -17.37 -5.87 22.55
CA CYS A 35 -17.89 -6.06 23.90
C CYS A 35 -18.55 -4.75 24.37
N ILE A 36 -19.82 -4.81 24.77
CA ILE A 36 -20.55 -3.65 25.28
C ILE A 36 -20.28 -3.57 26.79
N CYS A 37 -19.22 -2.87 27.20
CA CYS A 37 -19.13 -2.36 28.58
C CYS A 37 -19.49 -0.86 28.57
N ARG A 38 -20.08 -0.33 29.66
CA ARG A 38 -20.34 1.12 29.81
C ARG A 38 -19.00 1.87 29.81
N GLU A 39 -19.01 3.16 29.48
CA GLU A 39 -17.81 4.03 29.37
C GLU A 39 -16.86 3.99 30.60
N ASP A 40 -17.34 3.51 31.76
CA ASP A 40 -16.60 3.48 33.03
C ASP A 40 -16.23 2.06 33.52
N ASP A 41 -16.59 0.99 32.80
CA ASP A 41 -16.41 -0.41 33.25
C ASP A 41 -15.18 -1.08 32.62
N ALA A 42 -14.32 -1.71 33.43
CA ALA A 42 -13.14 -2.44 32.97
C ALA A 42 -13.48 -3.85 32.45
N CYS A 43 -12.95 -4.24 31.28
CA CYS A 43 -12.99 -5.62 30.81
C CYS A 43 -12.07 -6.50 31.68
N VAL A 44 -12.59 -7.58 32.27
CA VAL A 44 -11.79 -8.54 33.07
C VAL A 44 -11.91 -9.95 32.51
N PRO A 45 -10.84 -10.78 32.58
CA PRO A 45 -10.89 -12.17 32.15
C PRO A 45 -11.82 -12.99 33.06
N GLU A 46 -12.47 -14.02 32.49
CA GLU A 46 -13.28 -14.96 33.27
C GLU A 46 -12.38 -15.91 34.09
N LEU A 47 -12.61 -15.98 35.40
CA LEU A 47 -11.85 -16.78 36.37
C LEU A 47 -12.79 -17.77 37.07
N ASN A 48 -12.24 -18.89 37.54
CA ASN A 48 -12.91 -19.80 38.47
C ASN A 48 -13.35 -19.05 39.75
N PRO A 49 -14.32 -19.59 40.52
CA PRO A 49 -14.80 -18.96 41.76
C PRO A 49 -13.71 -18.69 42.81
N ASP A 50 -12.59 -19.41 42.73
CA ASP A 50 -11.42 -19.27 43.59
C ASP A 50 -10.38 -18.26 43.05
N GLY A 51 -10.67 -17.59 41.93
CA GLY A 51 -9.81 -16.59 41.31
C GLY A 51 -8.72 -17.16 40.38
N THR A 52 -8.73 -18.46 40.09
CA THR A 52 -7.78 -19.09 39.16
C THR A 52 -8.28 -19.06 37.72
N PHE A 53 -7.38 -19.14 36.74
CA PHE A 53 -7.77 -19.19 35.33
C PHE A 53 -8.47 -20.49 34.98
N ILE A 54 -9.47 -20.44 34.09
CA ILE A 54 -10.15 -21.64 33.59
C ILE A 54 -9.15 -22.45 32.75
N THR A 55 -8.80 -23.65 33.22
CA THR A 55 -7.92 -24.58 32.52
C THR A 55 -8.74 -25.67 31.81
N PHE A 56 -8.47 -25.91 30.52
CA PHE A 56 -9.06 -27.02 29.78
C PHE A 56 -8.06 -28.18 29.66
N GLU A 57 -8.50 -29.39 30.00
CA GLU A 57 -7.77 -30.62 29.70
C GLU A 57 -8.10 -31.07 28.29
N PHE A 58 -7.09 -31.19 27.43
CA PHE A 58 -7.24 -31.73 26.09
C PHE A 58 -6.89 -33.22 26.08
N PRO A 59 -7.67 -34.07 25.37
CA PRO A 59 -7.27 -35.46 25.17
C PRO A 59 -5.96 -35.51 24.37
N SER A 60 -5.14 -36.55 24.59
CA SER A 60 -3.83 -36.72 23.92
C SER A 60 -3.91 -36.86 22.39
N THR A 61 -5.12 -36.97 21.84
CA THR A 61 -5.43 -37.06 20.41
C THR A 61 -5.96 -35.75 19.83
N ALA A 62 -6.03 -34.66 20.61
CA ALA A 62 -6.51 -33.37 20.12
C ALA A 62 -5.57 -32.80 19.06
N THR A 63 -6.15 -32.32 17.98
CA THR A 63 -5.42 -31.66 16.89
C THR A 63 -4.96 -30.26 17.30
N ALA A 64 -3.93 -29.75 16.63
CA ALA A 64 -3.43 -28.39 16.86
C ALA A 64 -4.53 -27.31 16.70
N GLU A 65 -5.51 -27.55 15.81
CA GLU A 65 -6.64 -26.67 15.59
C GLU A 65 -7.66 -26.72 16.74
N GLU A 66 -7.94 -27.90 17.31
CA GLU A 66 -8.81 -28.06 18.49
C GLU A 66 -8.20 -27.42 19.74
N ILE A 67 -6.87 -27.54 19.90
CA ILE A 67 -6.13 -26.89 20.98
C ILE A 67 -6.16 -25.37 20.81
N ALA A 68 -5.92 -24.86 19.58
CA ALA A 68 -6.00 -23.43 19.29
C ALA A 68 -7.40 -22.87 19.52
N GLN A 69 -8.46 -23.58 19.10
CA GLN A 69 -9.85 -23.18 19.34
C GLN A 69 -10.20 -23.19 20.84
N GLY A 70 -9.67 -24.13 21.62
CA GLY A 70 -9.85 -24.14 23.08
C GLY A 70 -9.16 -22.97 23.79
N VAL A 71 -7.95 -22.60 23.35
CA VAL A 71 -7.20 -21.42 23.86
C VAL A 71 -7.83 -20.10 23.42
N LEU A 72 -8.44 -20.03 22.23
CA LEU A 72 -9.21 -18.86 21.81
C LEU A 72 -10.48 -18.66 22.63
N ARG A 73 -11.10 -19.76 23.12
CA ARG A 73 -12.24 -19.69 24.05
C ARG A 73 -11.87 -19.20 25.44
N THR A 74 -10.62 -19.36 25.91
CA THR A 74 -10.18 -18.80 27.20
C THR A 74 -9.91 -17.29 27.13
N CYS A 75 -9.88 -16.69 25.94
CA CYS A 75 -9.75 -15.25 25.74
C CYS A 75 -11.10 -14.50 25.78
N THR A 76 -12.11 -15.07 26.42
CA THR A 76 -13.43 -14.44 26.56
C THR A 76 -13.41 -13.48 27.76
N TYR A 77 -13.50 -12.17 27.50
CA TYR A 77 -13.62 -11.15 28.55
C TYR A 77 -15.09 -10.99 28.96
N VAL A 78 -15.34 -10.77 30.25
CA VAL A 78 -16.70 -10.52 30.80
C VAL A 78 -16.75 -9.09 31.35
N CYS A 79 -17.83 -8.34 31.10
CA CYS A 79 -18.05 -7.04 31.75
C CYS A 79 -18.54 -7.28 33.19
N ARG A 80 -17.83 -6.78 34.21
CA ARG A 80 -18.20 -6.92 35.63
C ARG A 80 -18.63 -5.57 36.19
N ASN A 81 -19.84 -5.50 36.76
CA ASN A 81 -20.32 -4.35 37.54
C ASN A 81 -20.35 -4.69 39.05
N HIS A 82 -20.47 -3.68 39.92
CA HIS A 82 -20.44 -3.84 41.38
C HIS A 82 -21.54 -4.76 41.97
N ASP A 83 -22.62 -5.05 41.22
CA ASP A 83 -23.81 -5.76 41.72
C ASP A 83 -24.15 -7.08 40.98
N GLY A 84 -23.26 -7.63 40.15
CA GLY A 84 -23.43 -8.95 39.53
C GLY A 84 -23.04 -9.06 38.05
N VAL A 85 -22.88 -10.30 37.58
CA VAL A 85 -22.40 -10.68 36.24
C VAL A 85 -23.58 -10.82 35.26
N TYR A 86 -23.51 -10.17 34.10
CA TYR A 86 -24.44 -10.41 32.99
C TYR A 86 -23.70 -10.92 31.74
N GLY A 87 -24.12 -12.10 31.26
CA GLY A 87 -24.05 -12.64 29.89
C GLY A 87 -22.79 -12.42 29.05
N GLY A 88 -21.97 -13.48 28.93
CA GLY A 88 -20.77 -13.53 28.08
C GLY A 88 -21.02 -13.67 26.58
N VAL A 89 -19.96 -13.41 25.80
CA VAL A 89 -19.93 -13.53 24.34
C VAL A 89 -19.96 -15.01 23.95
N HIS A 90 -21.03 -15.43 23.29
CA HIS A 90 -21.10 -16.75 22.66
C HIS A 90 -20.96 -16.59 21.14
N ASP A 91 -19.73 -16.45 20.64
CA ASP A 91 -19.45 -16.71 19.23
C ASP A 91 -18.13 -17.49 19.14
N SER A 92 -18.25 -18.81 19.02
CA SER A 92 -17.12 -19.74 18.95
C SER A 92 -16.47 -19.79 17.56
N ASN A 93 -16.75 -18.82 16.69
CA ASN A 93 -16.24 -18.79 15.33
C ASN A 93 -14.99 -17.88 15.24
N VAL A 94 -13.82 -18.50 15.08
CA VAL A 94 -12.50 -17.86 15.04
C VAL A 94 -12.41 -16.75 13.98
N SER A 95 -13.22 -16.85 12.92
CA SER A 95 -13.32 -15.88 11.83
C SER A 95 -14.00 -14.55 12.22
N ARG A 96 -14.64 -14.49 13.40
CA ARG A 96 -15.39 -13.31 13.88
C ARG A 96 -14.77 -12.64 15.09
N LEU A 97 -13.66 -13.15 15.62
CA LEU A 97 -12.91 -12.43 16.64
C LEU A 97 -12.37 -11.12 16.04
N SER A 98 -12.67 -10.00 16.69
CA SER A 98 -12.15 -8.69 16.35
C SER A 98 -10.62 -8.73 16.27
N SER A 99 -10.06 -8.08 15.25
CA SER A 99 -8.62 -7.96 15.05
C SER A 99 -7.92 -7.36 16.27
N THR A 100 -8.57 -6.46 17.02
CA THR A 100 -7.99 -5.88 18.24
C THR A 100 -7.85 -6.88 19.38
N VAL A 101 -8.78 -7.83 19.51
CA VAL A 101 -8.70 -8.92 20.51
C VAL A 101 -7.63 -9.93 20.09
N LYS A 102 -7.60 -10.28 18.80
CA LYS A 102 -6.60 -11.19 18.24
C LYS A 102 -5.17 -10.63 18.36
N LEU A 103 -5.00 -9.35 18.04
CA LEU A 103 -3.71 -8.64 18.14
C LEU A 103 -3.25 -8.44 19.59
N GLY A 104 -4.18 -8.35 20.55
CA GLY A 104 -3.88 -8.32 21.99
C GLY A 104 -3.36 -9.68 22.48
N CYS A 105 -4.03 -10.77 22.10
CA CYS A 105 -3.61 -12.12 22.48
C CYS A 105 -2.30 -12.57 21.81
N GLU A 106 -2.01 -12.08 20.60
CA GLU A 106 -0.78 -12.40 19.86
C GLU A 106 0.43 -11.56 20.30
N ASN A 107 0.24 -10.44 20.99
CA ASN A 107 1.33 -9.53 21.40
C ASN A 107 1.57 -9.44 22.90
N ASP A 108 0.74 -10.09 23.73
CA ASP A 108 1.00 -10.16 25.17
C ASP A 108 2.14 -11.16 25.45
N THR A 109 3.35 -10.61 25.61
CA THR A 109 4.61 -11.35 25.76
C THR A 109 4.61 -12.28 26.97
N ASP A 110 3.88 -11.93 28.03
CA ASP A 110 3.83 -12.72 29.25
C ASP A 110 2.92 -13.95 29.08
N PHE A 111 1.83 -13.81 28.32
CA PHE A 111 0.94 -14.93 27.95
C PHE A 111 1.62 -15.90 26.98
N LEU A 112 2.32 -15.37 25.97
CA LEU A 112 3.12 -16.16 25.03
C LEU A 112 4.25 -16.92 25.72
N GLN A 113 4.96 -16.29 26.68
CA GLN A 113 5.97 -16.99 27.48
C GLN A 113 5.36 -18.06 28.39
N GLY A 114 4.19 -17.81 28.99
CA GLY A 114 3.44 -18.81 29.74
C GLY A 114 3.06 -20.01 28.89
N TYR A 115 2.51 -19.77 27.69
CA TYR A 115 2.12 -20.79 26.72
C TYR A 115 3.30 -21.67 26.26
N VAL A 116 4.43 -21.04 25.90
CA VAL A 116 5.67 -21.74 25.55
C VAL A 116 6.21 -22.54 26.74
N GLY A 117 6.11 -22.00 27.96
CA GLY A 117 6.47 -22.69 29.20
C GLY A 117 5.63 -23.95 29.43
N THR A 118 4.31 -23.88 29.22
CA THR A 118 3.39 -25.01 29.36
C THR A 118 3.66 -26.10 28.32
N LEU A 119 3.86 -25.74 27.05
CA LEU A 119 4.20 -26.69 25.98
C LEU A 119 5.52 -27.45 26.26
N LYS A 120 6.50 -26.76 26.85
CA LYS A 120 7.78 -27.38 27.25
C LYS A 120 7.61 -28.33 28.44
N SER A 121 6.73 -28.00 29.39
CA SER A 121 6.42 -28.86 30.54
C SER A 121 5.65 -30.14 30.17
N LEU A 122 4.93 -30.11 29.04
CA LEU A 122 4.20 -31.25 28.48
C LEU A 122 5.05 -32.14 27.54
N GLY A 123 6.34 -31.82 27.37
CA GLY A 123 7.26 -32.62 26.54
C GLY A 123 7.04 -32.50 25.03
N LEU A 124 6.29 -31.49 24.57
CA LEU A 124 5.88 -31.32 23.17
C LEU A 124 6.82 -30.39 22.36
N GLY A 125 8.01 -30.06 22.87
CA GLY A 125 8.95 -29.12 22.23
C GLY A 125 10.38 -29.65 22.13
N SER A 126 10.72 -30.29 21.01
CA SER A 126 12.08 -30.73 20.66
C SER A 126 12.61 -30.10 19.36
N GLY A 127 12.20 -28.86 19.06
CA GLY A 127 12.79 -28.06 17.99
C GLY A 127 13.29 -26.73 18.55
N GLU A 128 14.60 -26.47 18.46
CA GLU A 128 15.11 -25.10 18.51
C GLU A 128 14.41 -24.28 17.42
N LEU A 129 13.78 -23.17 17.81
CA LEU A 129 13.28 -22.15 16.90
C LEU A 129 14.49 -21.47 16.23
N SER A 130 15.04 -22.11 15.20
CA SER A 130 16.13 -21.61 14.36
C SER A 130 15.64 -20.97 13.06
N THR A 131 14.35 -20.66 12.98
CA THR A 131 13.82 -19.71 12.00
C THR A 131 13.37 -18.46 12.75
N PRO A 132 13.93 -17.28 12.46
CA PRO A 132 13.29 -16.03 12.85
C PRO A 132 11.84 -16.11 12.35
N LEU A 133 10.87 -15.85 13.22
CA LEU A 133 9.50 -15.59 12.80
C LEU A 133 9.57 -14.64 11.61
N GLU A 134 9.21 -15.15 10.44
CA GLU A 134 9.11 -14.34 9.24
C GLU A 134 8.21 -13.16 9.62
N LYS A 135 8.82 -11.98 9.69
CA LYS A 135 8.16 -10.75 10.07
C LYS A 135 7.17 -10.48 8.95
N LYS A 136 5.94 -11.01 9.07
CA LYS A 136 4.84 -10.75 8.14
C LYS A 136 4.79 -9.23 8.01
N GLU A 137 5.16 -8.72 6.84
CA GLU A 137 5.25 -7.29 6.61
C GLU A 137 3.89 -6.70 6.97
N VAL A 138 3.88 -5.81 7.96
CA VAL A 138 2.68 -5.09 8.32
C VAL A 138 2.36 -4.21 7.12
N LEU A 139 1.39 -4.62 6.32
CA LEU A 139 0.90 -3.84 5.19
C LEU A 139 0.46 -2.48 5.74
N THR A 140 1.22 -1.45 5.41
CA THR A 140 0.92 -0.08 5.83
C THR A 140 0.00 0.54 4.79
N PHE A 141 -1.27 0.67 5.14
CA PHE A 141 -2.25 1.28 4.25
C PHE A 141 -2.21 2.80 4.36
N VAL A 142 -2.15 3.48 3.22
CA VAL A 142 -2.19 4.94 3.17
C VAL A 142 -3.65 5.40 3.07
N LYS A 143 -4.10 6.14 4.08
CA LYS A 143 -5.43 6.77 4.07
C LYS A 143 -5.45 7.97 3.11
N PRO A 144 -6.56 8.23 2.39
CA PRO A 144 -6.65 9.39 1.51
C PRO A 144 -6.51 10.70 2.28
N THR A 145 -5.74 11.64 1.75
CA THR A 145 -5.67 13.02 2.27
C THR A 145 -6.68 13.89 1.54
N LEU A 146 -7.58 14.54 2.27
CA LEU A 146 -8.55 15.46 1.69
C LEU A 146 -7.99 16.88 1.60
N SER A 147 -8.46 17.65 0.62
CA SER A 147 -8.11 19.08 0.51
C SER A 147 -8.76 19.95 1.59
N PHE A 148 -9.82 19.44 2.23
CA PHE A 148 -10.52 20.09 3.34
C PHE A 148 -11.01 19.04 4.34
N ASP A 149 -11.03 19.40 5.62
CA ASP A 149 -11.48 18.52 6.68
C ASP A 149 -13.01 18.44 6.70
N ILE A 150 -13.53 17.21 6.65
CA ILE A 150 -14.97 16.95 6.74
C ILE A 150 -15.30 16.59 8.19
N PRO A 151 -16.15 17.37 8.90
CA PRO A 151 -16.49 17.10 10.28
C PRO A 151 -17.07 15.69 10.47
N GLY A 152 -16.52 14.95 11.44
CA GLY A 152 -16.98 13.61 11.79
C GLY A 152 -16.57 12.50 10.80
N LEU A 153 -15.78 12.80 9.75
CA LEU A 153 -15.21 11.79 8.88
C LEU A 153 -14.04 11.08 9.57
N LYS A 154 -14.13 9.74 9.64
CA LYS A 154 -13.02 8.86 10.00
C LYS A 154 -13.00 7.74 8.98
N PHE A 155 -11.88 7.56 8.29
CA PHE A 155 -11.71 6.41 7.40
C PHE A 155 -11.54 5.14 8.23
N ALA A 156 -12.35 4.13 7.93
CA ALA A 156 -12.24 2.79 8.49
C ALA A 156 -10.85 2.20 8.23
N GLU A 157 -10.47 1.18 9.01
CA GLU A 157 -9.26 0.42 8.69
C GLU A 157 -9.51 -0.50 7.50
N VAL A 158 -8.47 -0.79 6.72
CA VAL A 158 -8.53 -1.80 5.66
C VAL A 158 -8.53 -3.17 6.31
N LEU A 159 -9.53 -3.98 5.98
CA LEU A 159 -9.66 -5.33 6.53
C LEU A 159 -9.14 -6.36 5.52
N GLN A 160 -8.30 -7.28 5.99
CA GLN A 160 -7.87 -8.43 5.21
C GLN A 160 -8.78 -9.63 5.53
N GLN A 161 -9.51 -10.13 4.55
CA GLN A 161 -10.35 -11.32 4.65
C GLN A 161 -9.89 -12.36 3.62
N GLY A 162 -9.11 -13.34 4.08
CA GLY A 162 -8.47 -14.30 3.17
C GLY A 162 -7.58 -13.58 2.15
N ASP A 163 -7.83 -13.84 0.87
CA ASP A 163 -7.13 -13.22 -0.27
C ASP A 163 -7.75 -11.90 -0.72
N PHE A 164 -8.65 -11.29 0.06
CA PHE A 164 -9.26 -10.01 -0.29
C PHE A 164 -8.93 -8.92 0.73
N LEU A 165 -8.67 -7.72 0.22
CA LEU A 165 -8.65 -6.47 0.99
C LEU A 165 -9.98 -5.76 0.81
N GLU A 166 -10.65 -5.44 1.90
CA GLU A 166 -11.88 -4.67 1.92
C GLU A 166 -11.59 -3.21 2.30
N VAL A 167 -11.86 -2.31 1.36
CA VAL A 167 -11.60 -0.87 1.49
C VAL A 167 -12.91 -0.09 1.46
N ASN A 168 -13.24 0.59 2.56
CA ASN A 168 -14.51 1.32 2.74
C ASN A 168 -14.43 2.84 2.56
N PHE A 169 -13.27 3.37 2.16
CA PHE A 169 -13.01 4.82 2.20
C PHE A 169 -14.04 5.66 1.42
N LEU A 170 -14.52 5.16 0.27
CA LEU A 170 -15.52 5.85 -0.53
C LEU A 170 -16.88 5.93 0.19
N ALA A 171 -17.28 4.84 0.86
CA ALA A 171 -18.51 4.79 1.62
C ALA A 171 -18.47 5.76 2.81
N ASP A 172 -17.35 5.77 3.53
CA ASP A 172 -17.11 6.68 4.65
C ASP A 172 -17.18 8.15 4.19
N TYR A 173 -16.52 8.46 3.07
CA TYR A 173 -16.51 9.80 2.49
C TYR A 173 -17.92 10.28 2.11
N ILE A 174 -18.67 9.49 1.33
CA ILE A 174 -20.03 9.85 0.90
C ILE A 174 -20.94 10.04 2.11
N THR A 175 -20.85 9.13 3.09
CA THR A 175 -21.65 9.19 4.32
C THR A 175 -21.37 10.47 5.12
N ALA A 176 -20.09 10.83 5.28
CA ALA A 176 -19.71 12.03 6.01
C ALA A 176 -20.17 13.31 5.29
N VAL A 177 -20.01 13.38 3.97
CA VAL A 177 -20.50 14.52 3.16
C VAL A 177 -22.02 14.66 3.30
N TYR A 178 -22.77 13.56 3.20
CA TYR A 178 -24.23 13.59 3.33
C TYR A 178 -24.66 14.08 4.72
N ARG A 179 -24.02 13.60 5.80
CA ARG A 179 -24.29 14.07 7.17
C ARG A 179 -23.98 15.55 7.35
N MET A 180 -22.87 16.03 6.78
CA MET A 180 -22.51 17.44 6.79
C MET A 180 -23.57 18.29 6.06
N LEU A 181 -24.00 17.87 4.87
CA LEU A 181 -25.02 18.59 4.09
C LEU A 181 -26.37 18.62 4.80
N LEU A 182 -26.77 17.56 5.51
CA LEU A 182 -27.97 17.55 6.34
C LEU A 182 -27.88 18.59 7.46
N GLY A 183 -26.75 18.66 8.16
CA GLY A 183 -26.52 19.65 9.22
C GLY A 183 -26.56 21.09 8.71
N VAL A 184 -25.90 21.35 7.58
CA VAL A 184 -25.93 22.68 6.92
C VAL A 184 -27.35 23.03 6.47
N SER A 185 -28.05 22.10 5.83
CA SER A 185 -29.41 22.33 5.33
C SER A 185 -30.40 22.61 6.46
N LEU A 186 -30.30 21.88 7.58
CA LEU A 186 -31.12 22.11 8.77
C LEU A 186 -30.87 23.51 9.35
N THR A 187 -29.60 23.91 9.47
CA THR A 187 -29.21 25.23 9.98
C THR A 187 -29.77 26.35 9.10
N VAL A 188 -29.62 26.22 7.79
CA VAL A 188 -30.17 27.19 6.82
C VAL A 188 -31.69 27.23 6.88
N ALA A 189 -32.37 26.09 6.97
CA ALA A 189 -33.82 26.02 7.08
C ALA A 189 -34.32 26.74 8.35
N ILE A 190 -33.68 26.50 9.49
CA ILE A 190 -33.99 27.16 10.76
C ILE A 190 -33.85 28.68 10.64
N VAL A 191 -32.73 29.17 10.08
CA VAL A 191 -32.49 30.61 9.87
C VAL A 191 -33.56 31.22 8.96
N MET A 192 -33.88 30.57 7.84
CA MET A 192 -34.88 31.07 6.89
C MET A 192 -36.30 31.08 7.47
N ILE A 193 -36.63 30.12 8.33
CA ILE A 193 -37.89 30.08 9.08
C ILE A 193 -37.93 31.23 10.09
N MET A 194 -36.85 31.49 10.84
CA MET A 194 -36.79 32.62 11.77
C MET A 194 -36.97 33.96 11.05
N VAL A 195 -36.25 34.17 9.94
CA VAL A 195 -36.37 35.38 9.11
C VAL A 195 -37.80 35.53 8.58
N GLY A 196 -38.39 34.45 8.07
CA GLY A 196 -39.78 34.45 7.62
C GLY A 196 -40.77 34.70 8.75
N GLY A 197 -40.51 34.20 9.96
CA GLY A 197 -41.33 34.42 11.14
C GLY A 197 -41.33 35.89 11.58
N VAL A 198 -40.16 36.52 11.62
CA VAL A 198 -40.06 37.97 11.88
C VAL A 198 -40.77 38.77 10.80
N GLN A 199 -40.55 38.45 9.52
CA GLN A 199 -41.22 39.09 8.40
C GLN A 199 -42.75 38.93 8.46
N TYR A 200 -43.24 37.80 8.96
CA TYR A 200 -44.67 37.55 9.12
C TYR A 200 -45.30 38.47 10.16
N VAL A 201 -44.64 38.64 11.32
CA VAL A 201 -45.13 39.49 12.41
C VAL A 201 -45.16 40.95 12.00
N ILE A 202 -44.10 41.45 11.33
CA ILE A 202 -44.02 42.85 10.88
C ILE A 202 -44.94 43.09 9.66
N GLY A 203 -45.04 42.11 8.77
CA GLY A 203 -45.75 42.19 7.50
C GLY A 203 -47.25 42.45 7.62
N ALA A 204 -47.84 42.22 8.80
CA ALA A 204 -49.25 42.54 9.08
C ALA A 204 -49.57 44.04 8.90
N GLY A 205 -48.57 44.93 9.05
CA GLY A 205 -48.72 46.37 8.82
C GLY A 205 -48.31 46.85 7.42
N THR A 206 -47.53 46.06 6.66
CA THR A 206 -46.89 46.49 5.40
C THR A 206 -47.32 45.70 4.15
N GLY A 207 -48.14 44.65 4.31
CA GLY A 207 -48.63 43.82 3.20
C GLY A 207 -47.70 42.66 2.80
N GLU A 208 -46.60 42.42 3.52
CA GLU A 208 -45.60 41.40 3.18
C GLU A 208 -45.90 39.99 3.70
N VAL A 209 -47.07 39.78 4.33
CA VAL A 209 -47.45 38.49 4.92
C VAL A 209 -47.36 37.33 3.92
N LYS A 210 -47.71 37.58 2.64
CA LYS A 210 -47.63 36.56 1.59
C LYS A 210 -46.19 36.13 1.32
N ALA A 211 -45.27 37.09 1.21
CA ALA A 211 -43.86 36.82 0.97
C ALA A 211 -43.21 36.08 2.15
N ALA A 212 -43.57 36.45 3.38
CA ALA A 212 -43.13 35.75 4.59
C ALA A 212 -43.55 34.27 4.60
N LYS A 213 -44.83 33.99 4.27
CA LYS A 213 -45.35 32.62 4.16
C LYS A 213 -44.64 31.82 3.07
N GLU A 214 -44.36 32.44 1.92
CA GLU A 214 -43.61 31.78 0.83
C GLU A 214 -42.19 31.44 1.25
N ARG A 215 -41.48 32.33 1.95
CA ARG A 215 -40.13 32.07 2.46
C ARG A 215 -40.11 30.88 3.42
N ILE A 216 -41.03 30.84 4.40
CA ILE A 216 -41.15 29.71 5.34
C ILE A 216 -41.46 28.42 4.57
N LYS A 217 -42.44 28.47 3.66
CA LYS A 217 -42.82 27.30 2.85
C LYS A 217 -41.65 26.77 2.04
N ASN A 218 -40.88 27.64 1.39
CA ASN A 218 -39.74 27.24 0.57
C ASN A 218 -38.60 26.65 1.41
N ALA A 219 -38.35 27.20 2.60
CA ALA A 219 -37.37 26.63 3.53
C ALA A 219 -37.76 25.21 3.98
N VAL A 220 -39.04 25.01 4.33
CA VAL A 220 -39.56 23.69 4.72
C VAL A 220 -39.52 22.72 3.54
N ILE A 221 -39.95 23.13 2.34
CA ILE A 221 -39.91 22.28 1.14
C ILE A 221 -38.48 21.89 0.81
N GLY A 222 -37.53 22.83 0.84
CA GLY A 222 -36.12 22.54 0.58
C GLY A 222 -35.55 21.52 1.56
N PHE A 223 -35.86 21.66 2.85
CA PHE A 223 -35.40 20.71 3.86
C PHE A 223 -36.06 19.33 3.73
N VAL A 224 -37.36 19.28 3.44
CA VAL A 224 -38.08 18.03 3.18
C VAL A 224 -37.54 17.33 1.93
N LEU A 225 -37.23 18.07 0.87
CA LEU A 225 -36.61 17.52 -0.34
C LEU A 225 -35.24 16.92 -0.01
N MET A 226 -34.42 17.60 0.81
CA MET A 226 -33.12 17.07 1.24
C MET A 226 -33.26 15.74 2.01
N LEU A 227 -34.21 15.65 2.94
CA LEU A 227 -34.50 14.40 3.66
C LEU A 227 -35.04 13.30 2.75
N SER A 228 -35.77 13.70 1.70
CA SER A 228 -36.38 12.78 0.74
C SER A 228 -35.38 12.17 -0.24
N VAL A 229 -34.15 12.70 -0.34
CA VAL A 229 -33.12 12.16 -1.26
C VAL A 229 -32.87 10.67 -1.00
N TYR A 230 -32.70 10.27 0.27
CA TYR A 230 -32.55 8.87 0.62
C TYR A 230 -33.77 8.04 0.19
N VAL A 231 -34.98 8.51 0.49
CA VAL A 231 -36.22 7.81 0.16
C VAL A 231 -36.36 7.63 -1.35
N ILE A 232 -36.08 8.67 -2.13
CA ILE A 232 -36.12 8.63 -3.59
C ILE A 232 -35.10 7.64 -4.13
N LEU A 233 -33.83 7.72 -3.69
CA LEU A 233 -32.77 6.80 -4.12
C LEU A 233 -33.15 5.36 -3.79
N PHE A 234 -33.58 5.09 -2.56
CA PHE A 234 -33.99 3.77 -2.11
C PHE A 234 -35.21 3.23 -2.88
N THR A 235 -36.19 4.08 -3.16
CA THR A 235 -37.41 3.68 -3.91
C THR A 235 -37.12 3.38 -5.37
N VAL A 236 -36.24 4.17 -6.00
CA VAL A 236 -35.87 3.97 -7.41
C VAL A 236 -34.97 2.73 -7.56
N ASN A 237 -33.92 2.63 -6.74
CA ASN A 237 -33.08 1.45 -6.69
C ASN A 237 -32.34 1.39 -5.34
N PRO A 238 -32.64 0.42 -4.46
CA PRO A 238 -31.99 0.31 -3.15
C PRO A 238 -30.47 0.11 -3.27
N GLN A 239 -29.95 -0.39 -4.40
CA GLN A 239 -28.51 -0.50 -4.65
C GLN A 239 -27.79 0.85 -4.70
N LEU A 240 -28.50 1.95 -4.94
CA LEU A 240 -27.92 3.31 -4.90
C LEU A 240 -27.65 3.80 -3.47
N THR A 241 -28.25 3.15 -2.48
CA THR A 241 -28.01 3.43 -1.05
C THR A 241 -27.07 2.42 -0.40
N LEU A 242 -26.79 1.30 -1.08
CA LEU A 242 -25.79 0.33 -0.67
C LEU A 242 -24.44 0.78 -1.22
N LEU A 243 -23.51 1.11 -0.32
CA LEU A 243 -22.14 1.47 -0.66
C LEU A 243 -21.26 0.25 -0.34
N PRO A 244 -21.08 -0.69 -1.28
CA PRO A 244 -20.28 -1.88 -1.03
C PRO A 244 -18.82 -1.52 -0.78
N SER A 245 -18.15 -2.33 0.04
CA SER A 245 -16.71 -2.26 0.20
C SER A 245 -16.03 -2.52 -1.15
N LEU A 246 -14.96 -1.78 -1.43
CA LEU A 246 -14.10 -2.10 -2.56
C LEU A 246 -13.29 -3.34 -2.16
N ARG A 247 -13.61 -4.47 -2.80
CA ARG A 247 -12.91 -5.73 -2.58
C ARG A 247 -11.80 -5.85 -3.60
N ILE A 248 -10.57 -5.78 -3.13
CA ILE A 248 -9.36 -5.92 -3.95
C ILE A 248 -8.83 -7.32 -3.68
N GLU A 249 -8.81 -8.17 -4.70
CA GLU A 249 -8.15 -9.47 -4.62
C GLU A 249 -6.64 -9.24 -4.50
N MET A 250 -6.08 -9.70 -3.40
CA MET A 250 -4.64 -9.90 -3.27
C MET A 250 -4.30 -11.05 -4.17
N MET A 251 -3.66 -10.74 -5.28
CA MET A 251 -3.04 -11.77 -6.08
C MET A 251 -1.93 -12.37 -5.23
N GLU A 252 -1.93 -13.70 -5.09
CA GLU A 252 -0.69 -14.40 -4.77
C GLU A 252 0.37 -13.83 -5.72
N PRO A 253 1.56 -13.45 -5.21
CA PRO A 253 2.62 -13.01 -6.08
C PRO A 253 2.80 -14.11 -7.12
N VAL A 254 2.47 -13.81 -8.37
CA VAL A 254 2.70 -14.75 -9.46
C VAL A 254 4.20 -15.01 -9.42
N GLU A 255 4.56 -16.21 -8.97
CA GLU A 255 5.85 -16.79 -9.29
C GLU A 255 5.84 -16.94 -10.80
N PHE A 256 6.23 -15.86 -11.47
CA PHE A 256 6.76 -16.02 -12.80
C PHE A 256 7.96 -16.93 -12.60
N VAL A 257 7.80 -18.20 -13.00
CA VAL A 257 8.91 -19.10 -13.29
C VAL A 257 9.64 -18.46 -14.47
N SER A 258 10.37 -17.39 -14.19
CA SER A 258 11.63 -17.15 -14.84
C SER A 258 12.56 -18.20 -14.27
N GLU A 259 13.02 -19.10 -15.13
CA GLU A 259 14.09 -20.04 -14.82
C GLU A 259 15.14 -19.37 -13.92
N ASP A 260 15.47 -20.06 -12.83
CA ASP A 260 16.28 -19.60 -11.73
C ASP A 260 17.58 -18.90 -12.15
N ASP A 261 17.57 -17.57 -12.18
CA ASP A 261 18.80 -16.77 -12.04
C ASP A 261 18.96 -16.43 -10.56
N VAL A 262 19.26 -17.45 -9.75
CA VAL A 262 19.78 -17.25 -8.39
C VAL A 262 21.16 -16.61 -8.50
N VAL A 263 21.20 -15.28 -8.44
CA VAL A 263 22.46 -14.52 -8.33
C VAL A 263 22.97 -14.64 -6.90
N SER A 264 23.96 -15.52 -6.67
CA SER A 264 24.77 -15.51 -5.46
C SER A 264 25.97 -14.58 -5.66
N GLY A 265 25.91 -13.36 -5.12
CA GLY A 265 27.00 -12.39 -5.17
C GLY A 265 27.02 -11.49 -3.94
N THR A 266 28.21 -11.22 -3.40
CA THR A 266 28.40 -10.30 -2.26
C THR A 266 28.40 -8.86 -2.75
N VAL A 267 27.69 -7.95 -2.08
CA VAL A 267 27.71 -6.51 -2.40
C VAL A 267 29.15 -5.98 -2.32
N ALA A 268 29.66 -5.39 -3.40
CA ALA A 268 30.99 -4.77 -3.39
C ALA A 268 31.06 -3.66 -2.33
N VAL A 269 32.06 -3.74 -1.45
CA VAL A 269 32.31 -2.74 -0.38
C VAL A 269 33.63 -1.97 -0.57
N ASP A 270 34.44 -2.36 -1.55
CA ASP A 270 35.73 -1.76 -1.84
C ASP A 270 35.77 -1.21 -3.27
N PHE A 271 36.04 0.08 -3.39
CA PHE A 271 36.02 0.82 -4.66
C PHE A 271 37.33 1.53 -4.88
N LYS A 272 37.86 1.41 -6.09
CA LYS A 272 39.09 2.07 -6.49
C LYS A 272 38.92 2.64 -7.89
N LYS A 273 39.35 3.90 -8.07
CA LYS A 273 39.35 4.52 -9.40
C LYS A 273 40.44 3.86 -10.27
N PRO A 274 40.10 3.32 -11.45
CA PRO A 274 41.09 2.82 -12.41
C PRO A 274 42.06 3.93 -12.83
N SER A 275 43.32 3.58 -13.02
CA SER A 275 44.38 4.47 -13.47
C SER A 275 44.56 4.42 -14.99
N GLY A 276 44.71 5.58 -15.63
CA GLY A 276 44.88 5.67 -17.07
C GLY A 276 44.49 7.05 -17.60
N GLY A 277 45.32 7.63 -18.48
CA GLY A 277 45.09 8.97 -19.03
C GLY A 277 43.84 9.07 -19.91
N ASN A 278 43.42 7.95 -20.48
CA ASN A 278 42.26 7.82 -21.34
C ASN A 278 41.01 7.25 -20.62
N ILE A 279 41.02 7.18 -19.28
CA ILE A 279 39.89 6.76 -18.46
C ILE A 279 39.21 7.96 -17.81
N ARG A 280 37.93 8.18 -18.09
CA ARG A 280 37.17 9.35 -17.63
C ARG A 280 35.76 8.93 -17.17
N GLY A 281 34.97 9.89 -16.68
CA GLY A 281 33.56 9.70 -16.31
C GLY A 281 33.30 9.58 -14.80
N ARG A 282 32.08 9.96 -14.38
CA ARG A 282 31.68 10.02 -12.96
C ARG A 282 31.58 8.65 -12.29
N GLY A 283 31.31 7.59 -13.06
CA GLY A 283 31.23 6.23 -12.55
C GLY A 283 32.59 5.63 -12.21
N ALA A 284 33.70 6.23 -12.65
CA ALA A 284 35.04 5.68 -12.46
C ALA A 284 35.44 5.58 -10.98
N SER A 285 34.93 6.42 -10.09
CA SER A 285 35.21 6.35 -8.65
C SER A 285 34.43 5.25 -7.92
N GLN A 286 33.46 4.63 -8.57
CA GLN A 286 32.59 3.58 -8.00
C GLN A 286 32.85 2.21 -8.62
N VAL A 287 34.01 2.02 -9.27
CA VAL A 287 34.43 0.72 -9.81
C VAL A 287 34.93 -0.15 -8.66
N PRO A 288 34.44 -1.38 -8.50
CA PRO A 288 34.97 -2.30 -7.49
C PRO A 288 36.47 -2.54 -7.71
N SER A 289 37.24 -2.58 -6.63
CA SER A 289 38.70 -2.71 -6.70
C SER A 289 39.16 -3.92 -7.52
N GLY A 290 38.46 -5.05 -7.40
CA GLY A 290 38.72 -6.28 -8.16
C GLY A 290 38.55 -6.16 -9.69
N LEU A 291 37.78 -5.18 -10.18
CA LEU A 291 37.59 -4.95 -11.62
C LEU A 291 38.55 -3.90 -12.19
N THR A 292 39.27 -3.16 -11.35
CA THR A 292 40.11 -2.03 -11.81
C THR A 292 41.18 -2.47 -12.79
N ALA A 293 41.96 -3.51 -12.49
CA ALA A 293 43.02 -4.00 -13.36
C ALA A 293 42.49 -4.41 -14.76
N SER A 294 41.30 -5.01 -14.80
CA SER A 294 40.63 -5.37 -16.04
C SER A 294 40.25 -4.13 -16.87
N ILE A 295 39.67 -3.11 -16.22
CA ILE A 295 39.34 -1.84 -16.88
C ILE A 295 40.60 -1.10 -17.37
N GLU A 296 41.68 -1.11 -16.59
CA GLU A 296 42.98 -0.52 -16.99
C GLU A 296 43.57 -1.25 -18.21
N ALA A 297 43.48 -2.58 -18.27
CA ALA A 297 43.93 -3.36 -19.41
C ALA A 297 43.11 -3.07 -20.68
N VAL A 298 41.79 -2.95 -20.56
CA VAL A 298 40.90 -2.55 -21.66
C VAL A 298 41.25 -1.15 -22.15
N ALA A 299 41.43 -0.20 -21.23
CA ALA A 299 41.81 1.17 -21.57
C ALA A 299 43.14 1.23 -22.32
N LYS A 300 44.14 0.45 -21.90
CA LYS A 300 45.44 0.34 -22.59
C LYS A 300 45.30 -0.22 -24.01
N LYS A 301 44.40 -1.19 -24.23
CA LYS A 301 44.12 -1.77 -25.56
C LYS A 301 43.36 -0.80 -26.48
N LEU A 302 42.53 0.06 -25.91
CA LEU A 302 41.84 1.12 -26.67
C LEU A 302 42.78 2.27 -27.02
N ASP A 303 43.72 2.59 -26.14
CA ASP A 303 44.70 3.65 -26.35
C ASP A 303 45.54 3.41 -27.62
N THR A 304 45.92 2.16 -27.90
CA THR A 304 46.65 1.79 -29.13
C THR A 304 45.85 2.01 -30.41
N GLN A 305 44.53 2.19 -30.30
CA GLN A 305 43.60 2.45 -31.40
C GLN A 305 43.15 3.92 -31.43
N GLY A 306 43.70 4.78 -30.56
CA GLY A 306 43.32 6.19 -30.45
C GLY A 306 41.97 6.41 -29.74
N TYR A 307 41.53 5.45 -28.93
CA TYR A 307 40.28 5.51 -28.18
C TYR A 307 40.50 5.55 -26.67
N GLY A 308 39.54 6.12 -25.96
CA GLY A 308 39.45 6.11 -24.50
C GLY A 308 38.12 5.57 -24.00
N ILE A 309 37.92 5.58 -22.68
CA ILE A 309 36.67 5.14 -22.05
C ILE A 309 36.07 6.23 -21.15
N SER A 310 34.75 6.30 -21.16
CA SER A 310 33.94 7.11 -20.25
C SER A 310 33.02 6.21 -19.43
N ILE A 311 33.35 6.00 -18.16
CA ILE A 311 32.54 5.24 -17.21
C ILE A 311 31.41 6.14 -16.71
N ALA A 312 30.20 5.95 -17.24
CA ALA A 312 29.03 6.73 -16.88
C ALA A 312 28.46 6.29 -15.52
N SER A 313 28.43 4.99 -15.26
CA SER A 313 27.94 4.37 -14.04
C SER A 313 28.72 3.09 -13.73
N SER A 314 28.82 2.74 -12.45
CA SER A 314 29.35 1.45 -11.99
C SER A 314 28.52 1.01 -10.79
N PHE A 315 29.09 0.85 -9.59
CA PHE A 315 28.29 0.57 -8.40
C PHE A 315 27.24 1.65 -8.13
N ARG A 316 26.01 1.23 -7.80
CA ARG A 316 24.92 2.11 -7.35
C ARG A 316 24.47 1.67 -5.97
N SER A 317 24.28 2.62 -5.06
CA SER A 317 23.64 2.31 -3.77
C SER A 317 22.18 1.94 -3.98
N VAL A 318 21.60 1.23 -3.01
CA VAL A 318 20.18 0.85 -3.01
C VAL A 318 19.29 2.08 -3.14
N GLU A 319 19.58 3.15 -2.40
CA GLU A 319 18.81 4.40 -2.43
C GLU A 319 18.84 5.04 -3.82
N LYS A 320 20.02 5.07 -4.45
CA LYS A 320 20.17 5.59 -5.82
C LYS A 320 19.41 4.74 -6.83
N GLN A 321 19.41 3.42 -6.65
CA GLN A 321 18.68 2.50 -7.51
C GLN A 321 17.17 2.67 -7.37
N VAL A 322 16.67 2.78 -6.14
CA VAL A 322 15.27 3.08 -5.83
C VAL A 322 14.84 4.41 -6.46
N ALA A 323 15.68 5.45 -6.40
CA ALA A 323 15.39 6.72 -7.04
C ALA A 323 15.27 6.60 -8.57
N LEU A 324 16.14 5.82 -9.21
CA LEU A 324 16.08 5.55 -10.65
C LEU A 324 14.83 4.74 -11.03
N ILE A 325 14.45 3.74 -10.23
CA ILE A 325 13.21 2.97 -10.45
C ILE A 325 12.00 3.91 -10.39
N LYS A 326 11.90 4.76 -9.36
CA LYS A 326 10.81 5.76 -9.27
C LYS A 326 10.80 6.73 -10.44
N GLN A 327 11.98 7.09 -10.95
CA GLN A 327 12.11 8.01 -12.08
C GLN A 327 11.65 7.37 -13.39
N ASN A 328 12.10 6.14 -13.67
CA ASN A 328 12.00 5.52 -14.98
C ASN A 328 10.84 4.52 -15.12
N CYS A 329 10.43 3.86 -14.05
CA CYS A 329 9.41 2.80 -14.07
C CYS A 329 8.04 3.33 -13.63
N GLN A 330 6.99 2.80 -14.24
CA GLN A 330 5.60 3.00 -13.79
C GLN A 330 5.32 2.19 -12.53
N ASN A 331 5.92 1.00 -12.42
CA ASN A 331 5.84 0.13 -11.25
C ASN A 331 6.60 0.72 -10.05
N PRO A 332 6.14 0.49 -8.81
CA PRO A 332 6.87 0.92 -7.62
C PRO A 332 8.17 0.12 -7.41
N PRO A 333 9.16 0.66 -6.67
CA PRO A 333 10.32 -0.09 -6.20
C PRO A 333 9.90 -1.38 -5.46
N GLY A 334 10.69 -2.45 -5.57
CA GLY A 334 10.32 -3.78 -5.06
C GLY A 334 9.65 -4.68 -6.10
N SER A 335 9.11 -4.10 -7.18
CA SER A 335 8.42 -4.85 -8.23
C SER A 335 9.35 -5.81 -8.99
N SER A 336 8.79 -6.93 -9.44
CA SER A 336 9.47 -7.93 -10.30
C SER A 336 9.69 -7.47 -11.73
N THR A 337 9.14 -6.33 -12.14
CA THR A 337 9.29 -5.75 -13.48
C THR A 337 9.37 -4.23 -13.43
N CYS A 338 9.99 -3.63 -14.46
CA CYS A 338 9.95 -2.21 -14.73
C CYS A 338 9.26 -1.97 -16.07
N ASN A 339 8.02 -1.48 -16.05
CA ASN A 339 7.37 -0.90 -17.23
C ASN A 339 7.89 0.53 -17.40
N PRO A 340 8.71 0.84 -18.42
CA PRO A 340 9.29 2.17 -18.53
C PRO A 340 8.20 3.22 -18.77
N LYS A 341 8.35 4.40 -18.18
CA LYS A 341 7.55 5.56 -18.55
C LYS A 341 7.90 5.98 -19.99
N PRO A 342 6.98 6.64 -20.72
CA PRO A 342 7.26 7.11 -22.07
C PRO A 342 8.57 7.90 -22.15
N GLY A 343 9.47 7.49 -23.05
CA GLY A 343 10.78 8.13 -23.26
C GLY A 343 11.84 7.83 -22.19
N ARG A 344 11.60 6.89 -21.27
CA ARG A 344 12.58 6.46 -20.27
C ARG A 344 13.20 5.10 -20.63
N PRO A 345 14.48 4.87 -20.28
CA PRO A 345 15.13 3.60 -20.53
C PRO A 345 14.56 2.50 -19.63
N GLN A 346 14.77 1.24 -20.03
CA GLN A 346 14.69 0.13 -19.11
C GLN A 346 15.61 0.38 -17.91
N THR A 347 15.18 -0.03 -16.73
CA THR A 347 15.91 0.21 -15.49
C THR A 347 15.94 -1.06 -14.68
N CYS A 348 17.15 -1.42 -14.28
CA CYS A 348 17.40 -2.53 -13.39
C CYS A 348 16.51 -2.44 -12.12
N ILE A 349 15.90 -3.55 -11.73
CA ILE A 349 14.94 -3.59 -10.62
C ILE A 349 15.58 -4.11 -9.34
N LEU A 350 14.94 -3.85 -8.21
CA LEU A 350 15.25 -4.47 -6.92
C LEU A 350 14.05 -5.32 -6.51
N LYS A 351 13.94 -6.53 -7.05
CA LYS A 351 12.84 -7.45 -6.74
C LYS A 351 12.84 -7.72 -5.23
N GLY A 352 11.69 -7.54 -4.57
CA GLY A 352 11.61 -7.67 -3.11
C GLY A 352 12.52 -6.71 -2.34
N MET A 353 12.94 -5.60 -2.96
CA MET A 353 13.93 -4.64 -2.43
C MET A 353 15.33 -5.25 -2.19
N ASP A 354 15.61 -6.42 -2.73
CA ASP A 354 16.88 -7.11 -2.52
C ASP A 354 17.97 -6.61 -3.51
N PRO A 355 19.10 -6.06 -3.01
CA PRO A 355 20.22 -5.57 -3.82
C PRO A 355 20.94 -6.64 -4.64
N ALA A 356 20.73 -7.93 -4.39
CA ALA A 356 21.30 -8.99 -5.23
C ALA A 356 20.68 -9.02 -6.65
N ASN A 357 19.47 -8.46 -6.81
CA ASN A 357 18.71 -8.51 -8.07
C ASN A 357 19.15 -7.47 -9.11
N CYS A 358 20.16 -6.65 -8.80
CA CYS A 358 20.67 -5.69 -9.76
C CYS A 358 22.21 -5.74 -9.88
N PRO A 359 22.76 -5.98 -11.09
CA PRO A 359 24.21 -5.99 -11.34
C PRO A 359 24.95 -4.74 -10.85
N HIS A 360 24.30 -3.58 -10.87
CA HIS A 360 24.92 -2.36 -10.36
C HIS A 360 24.93 -2.27 -8.83
N THR A 361 23.96 -2.85 -8.13
CA THR A 361 23.93 -2.83 -6.66
C THR A 361 24.77 -3.94 -6.06
N THR A 362 25.07 -4.99 -6.82
CA THR A 362 26.11 -5.98 -6.45
C THR A 362 27.52 -5.48 -6.76
N GLY A 363 27.65 -4.53 -7.70
CA GLY A 363 28.93 -3.99 -8.16
C GLY A 363 29.49 -4.73 -9.38
N HIS A 364 28.77 -5.70 -9.93
CA HIS A 364 29.23 -6.49 -11.07
C HIS A 364 28.92 -5.87 -12.44
N ALA A 365 28.26 -4.71 -12.50
CA ALA A 365 28.00 -3.99 -13.75
C ALA A 365 28.68 -2.62 -13.88
N LEU A 366 29.01 -2.28 -15.12
CA LEU A 366 29.50 -0.97 -15.54
C LEU A 366 28.80 -0.48 -16.80
N ASP A 367 28.38 0.78 -16.80
CA ASP A 367 27.92 1.48 -18.00
C ASP A 367 29.08 2.30 -18.58
N ILE A 368 29.70 1.81 -19.64
CA ILE A 368 30.92 2.38 -20.24
C ILE A 368 30.68 2.74 -21.70
N TRP A 369 31.13 3.94 -22.07
CA TRP A 369 31.12 4.45 -23.44
C TRP A 369 32.53 4.54 -23.98
N ALA A 370 32.73 4.15 -25.24
CA ALA A 370 33.95 4.45 -25.94
C ALA A 370 34.00 5.94 -26.27
N THR A 371 35.20 6.51 -26.22
CA THR A 371 35.45 7.92 -26.53
C THR A 371 36.56 8.06 -27.55
N LYS A 372 36.50 9.10 -28.35
CA LYS A 372 37.55 9.53 -29.27
C LYS A 372 37.88 10.99 -29.01
N GLU A 373 39.14 11.36 -29.14
CA GLU A 373 39.52 12.78 -29.03
C GLU A 373 39.18 13.52 -30.33
N THR A 374 38.60 14.71 -30.20
CA THR A 374 38.40 15.62 -31.33
C THR A 374 39.74 16.23 -31.76
N SER A 375 39.75 16.96 -32.87
CA SER A 375 40.91 17.76 -33.33
C SER A 375 41.44 18.73 -32.26
N ASP A 376 40.59 19.14 -31.33
CA ASP A 376 40.92 20.06 -30.24
C ASP A 376 41.39 19.33 -28.96
N GLY A 377 41.59 18.02 -29.03
CA GLY A 377 41.99 17.18 -27.89
C GLY A 377 40.86 16.94 -26.88
N ILE A 378 39.61 17.21 -27.24
CA ILE A 378 38.47 17.02 -26.34
C ILE A 378 37.91 15.61 -26.54
N PRO A 379 37.85 14.77 -25.50
CA PRO A 379 37.22 13.46 -25.62
C PRO A 379 35.70 13.57 -25.75
N VAL A 380 35.16 12.93 -26.77
CA VAL A 380 33.72 12.83 -27.02
C VAL A 380 33.29 11.37 -27.09
N GLN A 381 32.10 11.06 -26.56
CA GLN A 381 31.51 9.73 -26.69
C GLN A 381 31.24 9.42 -28.17
N CYS A 382 31.55 8.20 -28.58
CA CYS A 382 31.39 7.79 -29.98
C CYS A 382 29.92 7.55 -30.35
N VAL A 383 29.14 7.05 -29.39
CA VAL A 383 27.68 6.91 -29.47
C VAL A 383 27.04 7.47 -28.20
N SER A 384 25.75 7.79 -28.26
CA SER A 384 24.99 8.28 -27.10
C SER A 384 23.78 7.42 -26.80
N GLN A 385 23.40 7.33 -25.53
CA GLN A 385 22.22 6.59 -25.09
C GLN A 385 20.96 6.99 -25.85
N GLU A 386 20.73 8.30 -26.01
CA GLU A 386 19.59 8.82 -26.76
C GLU A 386 19.57 8.31 -28.21
N THR A 387 20.73 8.27 -28.86
CA THR A 387 20.83 7.78 -30.24
C THR A 387 20.59 6.27 -30.30
N CYS A 388 21.14 5.50 -29.36
CA CYS A 388 21.00 4.05 -29.36
C CYS A 388 19.58 3.57 -29.03
N LEU A 389 18.86 4.29 -28.16
CA LEU A 389 17.50 3.95 -27.77
C LEU A 389 16.44 4.30 -28.84
N LYS A 390 16.81 4.97 -29.94
CA LYS A 390 15.91 5.14 -31.09
C LYS A 390 15.56 3.77 -31.68
N LYS A 391 14.27 3.57 -31.98
CA LYS A 391 13.73 2.29 -32.49
C LYS A 391 14.56 1.79 -33.67
N GLY A 392 15.12 0.59 -33.54
CA GLY A 392 15.92 -0.07 -34.58
C GLY A 392 17.39 0.36 -34.66
N ASN A 393 17.86 1.29 -33.82
CA ASN A 393 19.21 1.85 -33.93
C ASN A 393 20.25 1.14 -33.06
N MET A 394 19.85 0.24 -32.16
CA MET A 394 20.77 -0.49 -31.28
C MET A 394 21.87 -1.26 -32.05
N PRO A 395 21.57 -1.98 -33.16
CA PRO A 395 22.62 -2.63 -33.96
C PRO A 395 23.67 -1.67 -34.52
N ALA A 396 23.29 -0.42 -34.84
CA ALA A 396 24.24 0.59 -35.29
C ALA A 396 25.19 1.01 -34.15
N CYS A 397 24.70 1.08 -32.91
CA CYS A 397 25.56 1.35 -31.76
C CYS A 397 26.51 0.21 -31.42
N PHE A 398 26.09 -1.05 -31.58
CA PHE A 398 26.98 -2.21 -31.42
C PHE A 398 28.07 -2.26 -32.50
N ASN A 399 27.76 -1.79 -33.71
CA ASN A 399 28.66 -1.83 -34.87
C ASN A 399 29.42 -0.52 -35.13
N ASP A 400 29.19 0.52 -34.34
CA ASP A 400 30.00 1.74 -34.41
C ASP A 400 31.48 1.38 -34.17
N PRO A 401 32.42 1.73 -35.06
CA PRO A 401 33.80 1.24 -34.97
C PRO A 401 34.49 1.53 -33.62
N CYS A 402 34.14 2.65 -32.99
CA CYS A 402 34.72 3.05 -31.72
C CYS A 402 34.05 2.32 -30.54
N GLN A 403 32.71 2.25 -30.49
CA GLN A 403 32.02 1.48 -29.46
C GLN A 403 32.28 -0.02 -29.58
N LYS A 404 32.38 -0.54 -30.81
CA LYS A 404 32.73 -1.93 -31.11
C LYS A 404 34.13 -2.27 -30.61
N ALA A 405 35.12 -1.38 -30.78
CA ALA A 405 36.45 -1.59 -30.23
C ALA A 405 36.45 -1.75 -28.71
N LEU A 406 35.60 -0.99 -28.00
CA LEU A 406 35.40 -1.16 -26.56
C LEU A 406 34.76 -2.51 -26.24
N ILE A 407 33.67 -2.86 -26.92
CA ILE A 407 32.96 -4.12 -26.69
C ILE A 407 33.90 -5.32 -26.91
N ASP A 408 34.63 -5.33 -28.02
CA ASP A 408 35.58 -6.40 -28.36
C ASP A 408 36.75 -6.44 -27.36
N ALA A 409 37.19 -5.30 -26.84
CA ALA A 409 38.21 -5.24 -25.79
C ALA A 409 37.70 -5.77 -24.44
N MET A 410 36.48 -5.40 -24.04
CA MET A 410 35.83 -5.83 -22.81
C MET A 410 35.58 -7.35 -22.81
N LYS A 411 35.11 -7.92 -23.94
CA LYS A 411 34.91 -9.37 -24.10
C LYS A 411 36.21 -10.16 -24.11
N ALA A 412 37.27 -9.59 -24.68
CA ALA A 412 38.58 -10.23 -24.77
C ALA A 412 39.44 -10.08 -23.51
N GLU A 413 39.04 -9.23 -22.57
CA GLU A 413 39.72 -9.08 -21.28
C GLU A 413 39.51 -10.35 -20.45
N GLY A 414 40.57 -10.95 -19.91
CA GLY A 414 40.47 -12.22 -19.18
C GLY A 414 41.37 -13.32 -19.74
N PHE A 415 42.69 -13.10 -19.74
CA PHE A 415 43.70 -14.01 -20.30
C PHE A 415 43.80 -15.40 -19.63
N LYS A 416 42.77 -15.82 -18.85
CA LYS A 416 42.55 -17.12 -18.16
C LYS A 416 41.15 -17.28 -17.53
N ALA A 417 40.24 -16.31 -17.68
CA ALA A 417 38.89 -16.30 -17.09
C ALA A 417 37.92 -15.61 -18.07
N GLU A 418 36.61 -15.84 -17.95
CA GLU A 418 35.62 -15.17 -18.83
C GLU A 418 35.74 -13.65 -18.73
N GLY A 419 35.66 -12.98 -19.89
CA GLY A 419 35.66 -11.52 -19.97
C GLY A 419 34.33 -10.91 -19.57
N PHE A 420 34.22 -9.60 -19.77
CA PHE A 420 32.93 -8.95 -19.56
C PHE A 420 31.94 -9.41 -20.64
N CYS A 421 30.73 -9.76 -20.23
CA CYS A 421 29.62 -9.86 -21.17
C CYS A 421 29.03 -8.47 -21.39
N VAL A 422 28.29 -8.28 -22.50
CA VAL A 422 27.57 -7.05 -22.82
C VAL A 422 26.07 -7.34 -22.99
N LEU A 423 25.21 -6.50 -22.42
CA LEU A 423 23.77 -6.70 -22.50
C LEU A 423 23.25 -6.44 -23.93
N ALA A 424 22.50 -7.37 -24.51
CA ALA A 424 22.03 -7.27 -25.90
C ALA A 424 21.20 -6.00 -26.21
N SER A 425 20.52 -5.45 -25.19
CA SER A 425 19.71 -4.24 -25.28
C SER A 425 20.44 -2.94 -24.97
N GLU A 426 21.69 -2.99 -24.51
CA GLU A 426 22.44 -1.84 -24.04
C GLU A 426 23.93 -1.99 -24.42
N ALA A 427 24.34 -1.39 -25.54
CA ALA A 427 25.72 -1.48 -26.05
C ALA A 427 26.81 -0.88 -25.12
N TRP A 428 26.40 -0.25 -24.01
CA TRP A 428 27.26 0.35 -22.99
C TRP A 428 27.30 -0.47 -21.69
N HIS A 429 26.40 -1.44 -21.50
CA HIS A 429 26.24 -2.14 -20.23
C HIS A 429 27.05 -3.43 -20.24
N PHE A 430 28.03 -3.52 -19.33
CA PHE A 430 28.94 -4.64 -19.20
C PHE A 430 28.84 -5.28 -17.83
N GLU A 431 28.91 -6.60 -17.76
CA GLU A 431 28.87 -7.34 -16.49
C GLU A 431 30.04 -8.30 -16.34
N LYS A 432 30.57 -8.41 -15.12
CA LYS A 432 31.57 -9.40 -14.73
C LYS A 432 31.49 -9.74 -13.22
N PRO A 433 31.17 -11.00 -12.84
CA PRO A 433 30.74 -12.08 -13.74
C PRO A 433 29.38 -11.75 -14.38
N LYS A 434 28.99 -12.54 -15.39
CA LYS A 434 27.66 -12.45 -16.00
C LYS A 434 26.58 -12.66 -14.93
N MET A 435 25.62 -11.74 -14.83
CA MET A 435 24.47 -11.85 -13.94
C MET A 435 23.13 -11.82 -14.68
N SER A 436 23.05 -11.13 -15.82
CA SER A 436 21.85 -11.09 -16.64
C SER A 436 21.91 -12.15 -17.73
N SER A 437 20.83 -12.94 -17.88
CA SER A 437 20.69 -13.96 -18.93
C SER A 437 21.00 -13.45 -20.35
N ASN A 438 20.55 -12.23 -20.68
CA ASN A 438 20.73 -11.56 -21.97
C ASN A 438 22.11 -10.89 -22.17
N CYS A 439 23.05 -11.10 -21.25
CA CYS A 439 24.41 -10.61 -21.36
C CYS A 439 25.28 -11.60 -22.16
N ASN A 440 25.87 -11.12 -23.26
CA ASN A 440 26.51 -11.94 -24.31
C ASN A 440 27.99 -11.63 -24.51
#